data_AF-A0A7S0YNI3-F1
#
_entry.id   AF-A0A7S0YNI3-F1
#
_cell.length_a   1.000
_cell.length_b   1.000
_cell.length_c   1.000
_cell.angle_alpha   90.00
_cell.angle_beta   90.00
_cell.angle_gamma   90.00
#
_symmetry.space_group_name_H-M   'P 1'
#
loop_
_entity.id
_entity.type
_entity.pdbx_description
1 polymer ?
#
loop_
_entity_poly.entity_id
_entity_poly.type
_entity_poly.pdbx_seq_one_letter_code
_entity_poly.pdbx_strand_id
1 'polypeptide(L)'
;GGGGQPGVVVESLRGLLHLSFGAVGRQSMVQQDALAVAARAMSGGMGPEVEDAGLMLTWQLATTPEGVAWYHERRGGLGQQVDGCLHAVAQRAISHDTRARAAKVLEILHAGGQQHPSQGG
;
A
#
# COMPACT_ATOMS: atom_id res chain seq x y z
N GLY A 1 -17.58 11.91 17.62
CA GLY A 1 -16.32 12.65 17.46
C GLY A 1 -15.19 11.69 17.74
N GLY A 2 -14.38 11.40 16.73
CA GLY A 2 -13.29 10.42 16.80
C GLY A 2 -12.51 10.43 15.50
N GLY A 3 -12.19 11.61 14.99
CA GLY A 3 -11.28 11.75 13.86
C GLY A 3 -9.88 11.56 14.40
N GLY A 4 -9.22 10.46 14.01
CA GLY A 4 -7.81 10.24 14.35
C GLY A 4 -7.00 11.46 13.96
N GLN A 5 -6.23 12.00 14.90
CA GLN A 5 -5.36 13.14 14.62
C GLN A 5 -4.33 12.72 13.55
N PRO A 6 -4.16 13.50 12.47
CA PRO A 6 -3.24 13.15 11.38
C PRO A 6 -1.84 12.74 11.87
N GLY A 7 -1.30 13.44 12.88
CA GLY A 7 -0.01 13.11 13.46
C GLY A 7 0.09 11.70 14.07
N VAL A 8 -0.96 11.23 14.75
CA VAL A 8 -1.00 9.85 15.30
C VAL A 8 -1.03 8.81 14.18
N VAL A 9 -1.73 9.11 13.10
CA VAL A 9 -1.80 8.23 11.92
C VAL A 9 -0.45 8.17 11.21
N VAL A 10 0.23 9.30 11.01
CA VAL A 10 1.58 9.35 10.44
C VAL A 10 2.55 8.53 11.29
N GLU A 11 2.57 8.71 12.61
CA GLU A 11 3.47 7.97 13.51
C GLU A 11 3.17 6.46 13.50
N SER A 12 1.89 6.08 13.46
CA SER A 12 1.50 4.66 13.33
C SER A 12 1.98 4.05 12.02
N LEU A 13 1.82 4.75 10.89
CA LEU A 13 2.29 4.31 9.58
C LEU A 13 3.82 4.20 9.54
N ARG A 14 4.54 5.13 10.17
CA ARG A 14 6.00 5.09 10.30
C ARG A 14 6.47 3.93 11.17
N GLY A 15 5.79 3.64 12.27
CA GLY A 15 6.06 2.47 13.10
C GLY A 15 5.89 1.17 12.32
N LEU A 16 4.81 1.06 11.53
CA LEU A 16 4.61 -0.08 10.63
C LEU A 16 5.70 -0.14 9.55
N LEU A 17 6.06 0.98 8.93
CA LEU A 17 7.15 0.99 7.96
C LEU A 17 8.46 0.48 8.58
N HIS A 18 8.78 0.89 9.82
CA HIS A 18 9.99 0.42 10.49
C HIS A 18 9.99 -1.09 10.73
N LEU A 19 8.85 -1.65 11.18
CA LEU A 19 8.70 -3.09 11.39
C LEU A 19 8.79 -3.88 10.07
N SER A 20 8.49 -3.26 8.93
CA SER A 20 8.51 -3.90 7.59
C SER A 20 9.92 -4.04 6.99
N PHE A 21 10.97 -3.58 7.66
CA PHE A 21 12.35 -3.83 7.20
C PHE A 21 12.77 -5.30 7.37
N GLY A 22 12.23 -6.01 8.35
CA GLY A 22 12.45 -7.44 8.55
C GLY A 22 11.53 -8.32 7.69
N ALA A 23 12.02 -9.47 7.22
CA ALA A 23 11.22 -10.43 6.45
C ALA A 23 9.98 -10.92 7.22
N VAL A 24 10.17 -11.29 8.50
CA VAL A 24 9.06 -11.69 9.40
C VAL A 24 8.06 -10.56 9.59
N GLY A 25 8.54 -9.32 9.73
CA GLY A 25 7.68 -8.15 9.87
C GLY A 25 6.80 -7.91 8.65
N ARG A 26 7.36 -8.02 7.43
CA ARG A 26 6.59 -7.91 6.18
C ARG A 26 5.53 -8.99 6.05
N GLN A 27 5.90 -10.24 6.30
CA GLN A 27 4.95 -11.35 6.21
C GLN A 27 3.79 -11.16 7.20
N SER A 28 4.09 -10.75 8.44
CA SER A 28 3.07 -10.44 9.45
C SER A 28 2.15 -9.30 9.00
N MET A 29 2.70 -8.22 8.42
CA MET A 29 1.90 -7.10 7.92
C MET A 29 0.99 -7.46 6.77
N VAL A 30 1.47 -8.27 5.83
CA VAL A 30 0.65 -8.77 4.73
C VAL A 30 -0.50 -9.61 5.27
N GLN A 31 -0.26 -10.47 6.27
CA GLN A 31 -1.32 -11.23 6.93
C GLN A 31 -2.34 -10.36 7.68
N GLN A 32 -1.92 -9.17 8.14
CA GLN A 32 -2.77 -8.21 8.85
C GLN A 32 -3.39 -7.14 7.92
N ASP A 33 -3.43 -7.39 6.61
CA ASP A 33 -4.01 -6.47 5.61
C ASP A 33 -3.42 -5.05 5.64
N ALA A 34 -2.13 -4.90 5.98
CA ALA A 34 -1.47 -3.60 6.13
C ALA A 34 -1.52 -2.75 4.84
N LEU A 35 -1.56 -3.37 3.66
CA LEU A 35 -1.78 -2.69 2.38
C LEU A 35 -3.14 -1.97 2.35
N ALA A 36 -4.21 -2.61 2.82
CA ALA A 36 -5.54 -2.00 2.91
C ALA A 36 -5.60 -0.90 3.98
N VAL A 37 -4.89 -1.09 5.10
CA VAL A 37 -4.78 -0.07 6.17
C VAL A 37 -4.11 1.19 5.63
N ALA A 38 -2.99 1.05 4.92
CA ALA A 38 -2.30 2.16 4.28
C ALA A 38 -3.22 2.88 3.28
N ALA A 39 -3.91 2.13 2.40
CA ALA A 39 -4.84 2.71 1.43
C ALA A 39 -6.00 3.48 2.08
N ARG A 40 -6.55 2.97 3.18
CA ARG A 40 -7.61 3.68 3.94
C ARG A 40 -7.10 4.97 4.57
N ALA A 41 -5.91 4.93 5.18
CA ALA A 41 -5.30 6.13 5.77
C ALA A 41 -5.10 7.22 4.71
N MET A 42 -4.55 6.86 3.55
CA MET A 42 -4.37 7.78 2.43
C MET A 42 -5.71 8.28 1.86
N SER A 43 -6.73 7.43 1.77
CA SER A 43 -8.05 7.81 1.28
C SER A 43 -8.81 8.75 2.22
N GLY A 44 -8.46 8.78 3.51
CA GLY A 44 -9.11 9.61 4.54
C GLY A 44 -8.87 11.11 4.42
N GLY A 45 -8.08 11.59 3.45
CA GLY A 45 -7.86 13.01 3.21
C GLY A 45 -7.11 13.71 4.35
N MET A 46 -6.27 12.97 5.08
CA MET A 46 -5.59 13.45 6.29
C MET A 46 -4.35 14.33 6.02
N GLY A 47 -4.09 14.68 4.77
CA GLY A 47 -2.99 15.53 4.34
C GLY A 47 -1.81 14.78 3.72
N PRO A 48 -0.86 15.51 3.12
CA PRO A 48 0.22 14.95 2.31
C PRO A 48 1.20 14.08 3.10
N GLU A 49 1.37 14.32 4.40
CA GLU A 49 2.25 13.51 5.26
C GLU A 49 1.72 12.09 5.47
N VAL A 50 0.40 11.94 5.59
CA VAL A 50 -0.26 10.61 5.68
C VAL A 50 -0.19 9.90 4.33
N GLU A 51 -0.34 10.64 3.22
CA GLU A 51 -0.16 10.09 1.88
C GLU A 51 1.27 9.56 1.67
N ASP A 52 2.28 10.34 2.03
CA ASP A 52 3.68 9.94 1.86
C ASP A 52 4.03 8.73 2.73
N ALA A 53 3.68 8.77 4.03
CA ALA A 53 3.93 7.64 4.94
C ALA A 53 3.18 6.38 4.52
N GLY A 54 1.91 6.52 4.09
CA GLY A 54 1.11 5.41 3.57
C GLY A 54 1.72 4.82 2.31
N LEU A 55 2.16 5.67 1.38
CA LEU A 55 2.76 5.26 0.12
C LEU A 55 4.11 4.56 0.32
N MET A 56 4.94 5.02 1.26
CA MET A 56 6.17 4.34 1.63
C MET A 56 5.91 2.93 2.17
N LEU A 57 4.92 2.77 3.05
CA LEU A 57 4.53 1.47 3.57
C LEU A 57 3.98 0.57 2.45
N THR A 58 3.09 1.10 1.60
CA THR A 58 2.54 0.36 0.46
C THR A 58 3.64 -0.09 -0.49
N TRP A 59 4.60 0.79 -0.82
CA TRP A 59 5.76 0.45 -1.65
C TRP A 59 6.54 -0.74 -1.07
N GLN A 60 6.91 -0.64 0.20
CA GLN A 60 7.75 -1.62 0.87
C GLN A 60 7.12 -3.02 0.89
N LEU A 61 5.79 -3.09 1.04
CA LEU A 61 5.04 -4.34 0.98
C LEU A 61 4.83 -4.81 -0.47
N ALA A 62 4.48 -3.91 -1.40
CA ALA A 62 4.24 -4.24 -2.80
C ALA A 62 5.50 -4.76 -3.52
N THR A 63 6.70 -4.40 -3.05
CA THR A 63 7.96 -4.91 -3.59
C THR A 63 8.32 -6.33 -3.12
N THR A 64 7.45 -7.02 -2.38
CA THR A 64 7.68 -8.40 -1.97
C THR A 64 6.72 -9.39 -2.62
N PRO A 65 7.13 -10.66 -2.78
CA PRO A 65 6.25 -11.70 -3.30
C PRO A 65 4.95 -11.83 -2.50
N GLU A 66 5.00 -11.71 -1.18
CA GLU A 66 3.84 -11.82 -0.29
C GLU A 66 2.85 -10.67 -0.50
N GLY A 67 3.36 -9.43 -0.63
CA GLY A 67 2.49 -8.28 -0.87
C GLY A 67 1.80 -8.32 -2.23
N VAL A 68 2.52 -8.78 -3.26
CA VAL A 68 1.95 -9.03 -4.60
C VAL A 68 0.89 -10.13 -4.53
N ALA A 69 1.20 -11.28 -3.93
CA ALA A 69 0.25 -12.39 -3.80
C ALA A 69 -1.03 -11.96 -3.07
N TRP A 70 -0.88 -11.26 -1.93
CA TRP A 70 -2.01 -10.72 -1.16
C TRP A 70 -2.90 -9.81 -2.00
N TYR A 71 -2.29 -8.93 -2.81
CA TYR A 71 -3.03 -8.01 -3.67
C TYR A 71 -3.85 -8.78 -4.71
N HIS A 72 -3.28 -9.80 -5.35
CA HIS A 72 -3.97 -10.60 -6.36
C HIS A 72 -5.09 -11.47 -5.77
N GLU A 73 -4.85 -12.12 -4.64
CA GLU A 73 -5.87 -12.88 -3.92
C GLU A 73 -7.09 -12.04 -3.55
N ARG A 74 -6.88 -10.73 -3.32
CA ARG A 74 -7.91 -9.77 -2.89
C ARG A 74 -8.30 -8.78 -3.98
N ARG A 75 -7.96 -9.03 -5.24
CA ARG A 75 -8.14 -8.08 -6.35
C ARG A 75 -9.59 -7.60 -6.51
N GLY A 76 -10.58 -8.44 -6.21
CA GLY A 76 -12.01 -8.10 -6.23
C GLY A 76 -12.56 -7.39 -4.99
N GLY A 77 -11.71 -7.03 -4.02
CA GLY A 77 -12.11 -6.41 -2.76
C GLY A 77 -11.08 -5.41 -2.24
N LEU A 78 -10.26 -5.81 -1.27
CA LEU A 78 -9.24 -4.93 -0.68
C LEU A 78 -8.18 -4.51 -1.70
N GLY A 79 -7.82 -5.37 -2.65
CA GLY A 79 -6.91 -5.04 -3.75
C GLY A 79 -7.44 -3.91 -4.63
N GLN A 80 -8.74 -3.92 -4.96
CA GLN A 80 -9.38 -2.83 -5.70
C GLN A 80 -9.39 -1.50 -4.92
N GLN A 81 -9.54 -1.55 -3.59
CA GLN A 81 -9.44 -0.35 -2.74
C GLN A 81 -8.02 0.23 -2.76
N VAL A 82 -7.00 -0.64 -2.70
CA VAL A 82 -5.59 -0.23 -2.82
C VAL A 82 -5.33 0.40 -4.18
N ASP A 83 -5.81 -0.23 -5.25
CA ASP A 83 -5.68 0.26 -6.63
C ASP A 83 -6.32 1.65 -6.80
N GLY A 84 -7.59 1.79 -6.41
CA GLY A 84 -8.30 3.06 -6.46
C GLY A 84 -7.64 4.16 -5.64
N CYS A 85 -7.13 3.83 -4.45
CA CYS A 85 -6.39 4.77 -3.62
C CYS A 85 -5.09 5.24 -4.30
N LEU A 86 -4.29 4.31 -4.83
CA LEU A 86 -3.03 4.63 -5.49
C LEU A 86 -3.25 5.45 -6.77
N HIS A 87 -4.29 5.14 -7.54
CA HIS A 87 -4.70 5.96 -8.68
C HIS A 87 -5.08 7.38 -8.26
N ALA A 88 -5.85 7.53 -7.19
CA ALA A 88 -6.23 8.85 -6.68
C ALA A 88 -5.01 9.65 -6.22
N VAL A 89 -4.07 9.04 -5.49
CA VAL A 89 -2.81 9.68 -5.06
C VAL A 89 -1.96 10.07 -6.27
N ALA A 90 -1.82 9.19 -7.26
CA ALA A 90 -1.07 9.48 -8.49
C ALA A 90 -1.64 10.65 -9.30
N GLN A 91 -2.95 10.90 -9.19
CA GLN A 91 -3.62 12.01 -9.87
C GLN A 91 -3.59 13.31 -9.06
N ARG A 92 -3.80 13.25 -7.74
CA ARG A 92 -4.01 14.43 -6.90
C ARG A 92 -2.75 14.96 -6.22
N ALA A 93 -1.71 14.15 -6.05
CA ALA A 93 -0.52 14.57 -5.33
C ALA A 93 0.20 15.71 -6.06
N ILE A 94 0.50 16.80 -5.34
CA ILE A 94 1.20 17.97 -5.87
C ILE A 94 2.66 17.61 -6.23
N SER A 95 3.28 16.79 -5.38
CA SER A 95 4.65 16.32 -5.57
C SER A 95 4.76 15.37 -6.76
N HIS A 96 5.67 15.67 -7.70
CA HIS A 96 6.00 14.77 -8.81
C HIS A 96 6.53 13.42 -8.32
N ASP A 97 7.35 13.41 -7.26
CA ASP A 97 7.92 12.21 -6.68
C ASP A 97 6.83 11.28 -6.11
N THR A 98 5.87 11.86 -5.37
CA THR A 98 4.72 11.11 -4.83
C THR A 98 3.88 10.50 -5.95
N ARG A 99 3.62 11.25 -7.03
CA ARG A 99 2.89 10.74 -8.20
C ARG A 99 3.61 9.58 -8.88
N ALA A 100 4.91 9.74 -9.13
CA ALA A 100 5.74 8.73 -9.76
C ALA A 100 5.81 7.45 -8.91
N ARG A 101 5.96 7.59 -7.60
CA ARG A 101 6.00 6.45 -6.67
C ARG A 101 4.66 5.71 -6.66
N ALA A 102 3.53 6.40 -6.58
CA ALA A 102 2.20 5.78 -6.62
C ALA A 102 1.96 5.00 -7.93
N ALA A 103 2.30 5.61 -9.08
CA ALA A 103 2.21 4.94 -10.37
C ALA A 103 3.10 3.70 -10.44
N LYS A 104 4.31 3.76 -9.87
CA LYS A 104 5.23 2.63 -9.87
C LYS A 104 4.80 1.50 -8.94
N VAL A 105 4.17 1.79 -7.80
CA VAL A 105 3.53 0.75 -6.96
C VAL A 105 2.45 0.01 -7.75
N LEU A 106 1.59 0.73 -8.47
CA LEU A 106 0.57 0.12 -9.33
C LEU A 106 1.19 -0.79 -10.39
N GLU A 107 2.26 -0.34 -11.05
CA GLU A 107 2.99 -1.15 -12.03
C GLU A 107 3.49 -2.46 -11.42
N ILE A 108 4.11 -2.41 -10.24
CA ILE A 108 4.63 -3.59 -9.53
C ILE A 108 3.49 -4.56 -9.19
N LEU A 109 2.42 -4.05 -8.58
CA LEU A 109 1.27 -4.86 -8.18
C LEU A 109 0.57 -5.50 -9.39
N HIS A 110 0.51 -4.81 -10.54
CA HIS A 110 -0.12 -5.35 -11.74
C HIS A 110 0.78 -6.34 -12.49
N ALA A 111 2.08 -6.07 -12.55
CA ALA A 111 3.05 -6.93 -13.22
C ALA A 111 3.27 -8.26 -12.50
N GLY A 112 3.25 -8.25 -11.16
CA GLY A 112 3.44 -9.43 -10.34
C GLY A 112 2.41 -10.55 -10.56
N GLY A 113 1.22 -10.21 -11.06
CA GLY A 113 0.17 -11.19 -11.41
C GLY A 113 0.38 -11.89 -12.74
N GLN A 114 1.27 -11.40 -13.60
CA GLN A 114 1.57 -12.06 -14.88
C GLN A 114 2.62 -13.17 -14.75
N GLN A 115 3.25 -13.33 -13.58
CA GLN A 115 4.29 -14.34 -13.36
C GLN A 115 3.78 -15.66 -12.76
N HIS A 116 2.47 -15.86 -12.63
CA HIS A 116 1.90 -17.14 -12.21
C HIS A 116 0.91 -17.69 -13.25
N PRO A 117 1.38 -18.21 -14.40
CA PRO A 117 0.58 -19.16 -15.13
C PRO A 117 0.48 -20.42 -14.27
N SER A 118 -0.73 -20.70 -13.82
CA SER A 118 -1.14 -22.00 -13.31
C SER A 118 -0.65 -23.10 -14.27
N GLN A 119 0.35 -23.89 -13.87
CA GLN A 119 0.54 -25.22 -14.43
C GLN A 119 0.01 -26.22 -13.41
N GLY A 120 -1.30 -26.45 -13.49
CA GLY A 120 -1.91 -27.71 -13.11
C GLY A 120 -2.21 -28.48 -14.40
N GLY A 121 -1.86 -29.77 -14.43
CA GLY A 121 -2.10 -30.68 -15.55
C GLY A 121 -0.90 -31.55 -15.85
#